data_AF-A0A1Q3Q189-F1
#
_entry.id   AF-A0A1Q3Q189-F1
#
_cell.length_a   1.000
_cell.length_b   1.000
_cell.length_c   1.000
_cell.angle_alpha   90.00
_cell.angle_beta   90.00
_cell.angle_gamma   90.00
#
_symmetry.space_group_name_H-M   'P 1'
#
loop_
_entity.id
_entity.type
_entity.pdbx_description
1 polymer ?
#
loop_
_entity_poly.entity_id
_entity_poly.type
_entity_poly.pdbx_seq_one_letter_code
_entity_poly.pdbx_strand_id
1 'polypeptide(L)'
;MYKNDDIEADASSKGKQLMYSVCIATIAFIVVVLAHQLLLGCMSLALDYNTTIAFDKVVSKPFTYQYWSTNRVVFMYAFPSIFFLAVALLLMAFIMFESKRISHFYWFVFWCVVFMVWYISAQFVLAPLGIIASKGSLYQGITVLINWFGWGNAGLIASVAFGVLVNFIFGFLCFSLIIRFAITRSPLEHKTQLGGMIFSYFVLPVVLVLPVALLLSFPDSMVFFAVMFTQVLLWLPGLLIKAQYGFKVNALPLGYSRRAISYALLIVTIILIVMVRIFL
;
A
#
# COMPACT_ATOMS: atom_id res chain seq x y z
N MET A 1 14.18 -27.75 -31.58
CA MET A 1 12.75 -27.67 -31.96
C MET A 1 11.95 -27.87 -30.68
N TYR A 2 11.54 -26.77 -30.04
CA TYR A 2 10.66 -26.86 -28.86
C TYR A 2 9.30 -27.34 -29.35
N LYS A 3 8.77 -28.38 -28.71
CA LYS A 3 7.49 -28.99 -29.09
C LYS A 3 6.38 -27.97 -28.81
N ASN A 4 5.47 -27.74 -29.77
CA ASN A 4 4.35 -26.81 -29.60
C ASN A 4 3.51 -27.12 -28.35
N ASP A 5 3.44 -28.38 -27.94
CA ASP A 5 2.74 -28.85 -26.73
C ASP A 5 3.29 -28.24 -25.43
N ASP A 6 4.60 -27.99 -25.36
CA ASP A 6 5.25 -27.41 -24.16
C ASP A 6 4.94 -25.90 -24.05
N ILE A 7 4.74 -25.23 -25.19
CA ILE A 7 4.41 -23.80 -25.25
C ILE A 7 2.96 -23.57 -24.82
N GLU A 8 2.02 -24.43 -25.24
CA GLU A 8 0.61 -24.34 -24.84
C GLU A 8 0.42 -24.64 -23.34
N ALA A 9 1.13 -25.63 -22.80
CA ALA A 9 1.10 -25.95 -21.38
C ALA A 9 1.64 -24.80 -20.51
N ASP A 10 2.74 -24.16 -20.93
CA ASP A 10 3.31 -23.00 -20.25
C ASP A 10 2.38 -21.78 -20.30
N ALA A 11 1.76 -21.50 -21.46
CA ALA A 11 0.80 -20.40 -21.61
C ALA A 11 -0.47 -20.59 -20.75
N SER A 12 -1.03 -21.81 -20.71
CA SER A 12 -2.17 -22.15 -19.86
C SER A 12 -1.86 -21.98 -18.37
N SER A 13 -0.65 -22.36 -17.95
CA SER A 13 -0.20 -22.22 -16.56
C SER A 13 -0.05 -20.75 -16.14
N LYS A 14 0.52 -19.91 -17.02
CA LYS A 14 0.68 -18.47 -16.81
C LYS A 14 -0.67 -17.76 -16.72
N GLY A 15 -1.61 -18.09 -17.60
CA GLY A 15 -2.96 -17.54 -17.58
C GLY A 15 -3.72 -17.85 -16.27
N LYS A 16 -3.65 -19.10 -15.80
CA LYS A 16 -4.24 -19.48 -14.50
C LYS A 16 -3.62 -18.70 -13.34
N GLN A 17 -2.29 -18.59 -13.32
CA GLN A 17 -1.58 -17.88 -12.26
C GLN A 17 -1.89 -16.38 -12.23
N LEU A 18 -2.04 -15.75 -13.41
CA LEU A 18 -2.49 -14.37 -13.52
C LEU A 18 -3.88 -14.19 -12.89
N MET A 19 -4.85 -15.04 -13.27
CA MET A 19 -6.20 -15.00 -12.72
C MET A 19 -6.22 -15.16 -11.20
N TYR A 20 -5.41 -16.09 -10.67
CA TYR A 20 -5.25 -16.24 -9.22
C TYR A 20 -4.68 -14.97 -8.56
N SER A 21 -3.65 -14.35 -9.15
CA SER A 21 -3.09 -13.10 -8.63
C SER A 21 -4.13 -11.98 -8.61
N VAL A 22 -4.92 -11.85 -9.69
CA VAL A 22 -6.02 -10.86 -9.78
C VAL A 22 -7.08 -11.10 -8.71
N CYS A 23 -7.53 -12.34 -8.53
CA CYS A 23 -8.54 -12.68 -7.52
C CYS A 23 -8.01 -12.38 -6.11
N ILE A 24 -6.78 -12.78 -5.80
CA ILE A 24 -6.15 -12.53 -4.49
C ILE A 24 -5.96 -11.03 -4.26
N ALA A 25 -5.48 -10.29 -5.27
CA ALA A 25 -5.34 -8.84 -5.22
C ALA A 25 -6.69 -8.16 -4.99
N THR A 26 -7.75 -8.63 -5.65
CA THR A 26 -9.11 -8.10 -5.47
C THR A 26 -9.60 -8.28 -4.03
N ILE A 27 -9.45 -9.49 -3.47
CA ILE A 27 -9.84 -9.76 -2.09
C ILE A 27 -9.00 -8.92 -1.11
N ALA A 28 -7.69 -8.84 -1.33
CA ALA A 28 -6.79 -8.01 -0.52
C ALA A 28 -7.18 -6.53 -0.56
N PHE A 29 -7.51 -5.99 -1.73
CA PHE A 29 -7.98 -4.63 -1.90
C PHE A 29 -9.24 -4.37 -1.07
N ILE A 30 -10.26 -5.24 -1.21
CA ILE A 30 -11.51 -5.13 -0.44
C ILE A 30 -11.24 -5.18 1.06
N VAL A 31 -10.41 -6.13 1.52
CA VAL A 31 -10.06 -6.28 2.94
C VAL A 31 -9.36 -5.04 3.47
N VAL A 32 -8.38 -4.49 2.75
CA VAL A 32 -7.63 -3.30 3.17
C VAL A 32 -8.54 -2.07 3.25
N VAL A 33 -9.39 -1.85 2.24
CA VAL A 33 -10.33 -0.72 2.24
C VAL A 33 -11.31 -0.84 3.40
N LEU A 34 -11.94 -2.02 3.58
CA LEU A 34 -12.87 -2.26 4.69
C LEU A 34 -12.20 -2.12 6.06
N ALA A 35 -10.99 -2.67 6.23
CA ALA A 35 -10.25 -2.56 7.49
C ALA A 35 -9.95 -1.09 7.83
N HIS A 36 -9.63 -0.27 6.83
CA HIS A 36 -9.36 1.15 7.04
C HIS A 36 -10.63 1.90 7.46
N GLN A 37 -11.74 1.68 6.75
CA GLN A 37 -13.01 2.33 7.11
C GLN A 37 -13.54 1.83 8.46
N LEU A 38 -13.38 0.56 8.80
CA LEU A 38 -13.74 0.03 10.11
C LEU A 38 -12.89 0.66 11.21
N LEU A 39 -11.57 0.81 11.00
CA LEU A 39 -10.71 1.49 11.96
C LEU A 39 -11.15 2.94 12.19
N LEU A 40 -11.38 3.70 11.13
CA LEU A 40 -11.91 5.06 11.21
C LEU A 40 -13.26 5.10 11.94
N GLY A 41 -14.17 4.19 11.60
CA GLY A 41 -15.49 4.09 12.22
C GLY A 41 -15.41 3.83 13.72
N CYS A 42 -14.60 2.86 14.14
CA CYS A 42 -14.35 2.53 15.53
C CYS A 42 -13.74 3.72 16.31
N MET A 43 -12.76 4.39 15.73
CA MET A 43 -12.14 5.56 16.35
C MET A 43 -13.12 6.72 16.48
N SER A 44 -13.95 6.93 15.46
CA SER A 44 -14.95 7.99 15.47
C SER A 44 -16.00 7.77 16.56
N LEU A 45 -16.50 6.54 16.69
CA LEU A 45 -17.41 6.14 17.77
C LEU A 45 -16.75 6.27 19.14
N ALA A 46 -15.47 5.88 19.28
CA ALA A 46 -14.73 6.01 20.54
C ALA A 46 -14.49 7.47 20.98
N LEU A 47 -14.59 8.43 20.05
CA LEU A 47 -14.49 9.87 20.32
C LEU A 47 -15.86 10.55 20.49
N ASP A 48 -16.93 9.76 20.55
CA ASP A 48 -18.33 10.19 20.62
C ASP A 48 -18.79 11.03 19.42
N TYR A 49 -18.22 10.80 18.23
CA TYR A 49 -18.77 11.37 17.01
C TYR A 49 -19.97 10.56 16.52
N ASN A 50 -21.00 11.27 16.08
CA ASN A 50 -22.11 10.72 15.30
C ASN A 50 -21.60 10.29 13.91
N THR A 51 -21.38 8.99 13.76
CA THR A 51 -20.60 8.41 12.66
C THR A 51 -21.50 7.67 11.68
N THR A 52 -21.36 7.97 10.39
CA THR A 52 -21.92 7.16 9.30
C THR A 52 -20.78 6.43 8.59
N ILE A 53 -20.82 5.09 8.60
CA ILE A 53 -19.81 4.23 7.98
C ILE A 53 -20.35 3.74 6.64
N ALA A 54 -19.60 3.98 5.56
CA ALA A 54 -19.83 3.44 4.23
C ALA A 54 -18.54 2.75 3.72
N PHE A 55 -18.63 2.02 2.60
CA PHE A 55 -17.50 1.28 2.04
C PHE A 55 -16.33 2.19 1.63
N ASP A 56 -16.64 3.38 1.13
CA ASP A 56 -15.70 4.34 0.58
C ASP A 56 -15.31 5.46 1.56
N LYS A 57 -16.14 5.70 2.60
CA LYS A 57 -15.94 6.80 3.55
C LYS A 57 -16.55 6.55 4.91
N VAL A 58 -15.93 7.19 5.92
CA VAL A 58 -16.52 7.41 7.23
C VAL A 58 -16.78 8.89 7.41
N VAL A 59 -18.05 9.27 7.58
CA VAL A 59 -18.44 10.67 7.84
C VAL A 59 -18.74 10.83 9.32
N SER A 60 -18.03 11.75 9.97
CA SER A 60 -18.14 11.98 11.42
C SER A 60 -18.76 13.36 11.66
N LYS A 61 -19.94 13.39 12.28
CA LYS A 61 -20.63 14.61 12.74
C LYS A 61 -20.58 14.66 14.27
N PRO A 62 -20.66 15.82 14.92
CA PRO A 62 -20.72 17.15 14.33
C PRO A 62 -19.32 17.69 13.96
N PHE A 63 -19.22 18.37 12.82
CA PHE A 63 -18.05 19.17 12.42
C PHE A 63 -17.99 20.53 13.16
N THR A 64 -18.48 20.60 14.40
CA THR A 64 -18.46 21.85 15.16
C THR A 64 -17.12 21.98 15.89
N TYR A 65 -16.47 23.13 15.74
CA TYR A 65 -15.16 23.45 16.32
C TYR A 65 -15.07 23.15 17.83
N GLN A 66 -16.19 23.23 18.56
CA GLN A 66 -16.27 22.92 19.98
C GLN A 66 -15.89 21.48 20.36
N TYR A 67 -15.99 20.52 19.42
CA TYR A 67 -15.58 19.12 19.65
C TYR A 67 -14.18 18.79 19.11
N TRP A 68 -13.51 19.77 18.48
CA TRP A 68 -12.22 19.59 17.84
C TRP A 68 -11.12 20.07 18.79
N SER A 69 -10.48 19.12 19.47
CA SER A 69 -9.21 19.38 20.16
C SER A 69 -8.05 18.87 19.31
N THR A 70 -6.87 19.46 19.45
CA THR A 70 -5.67 19.02 18.73
C THR A 70 -5.43 17.51 18.89
N ASN A 71 -5.62 16.97 20.10
CA ASN A 71 -5.44 15.53 20.34
C ASN A 71 -6.46 14.68 19.56
N ARG A 72 -7.73 15.09 19.54
CA ARG A 72 -8.79 14.38 18.78
C ARG A 72 -8.53 14.43 17.29
N VAL A 73 -8.09 15.58 16.77
CA VAL A 73 -7.76 15.75 15.34
C VAL A 73 -6.56 14.90 14.96
N VAL A 74 -5.47 14.95 15.73
CA VAL A 74 -4.29 14.13 15.46
C VAL A 74 -4.62 12.64 15.58
N PHE A 75 -5.37 12.24 16.60
CA PHE A 75 -5.79 10.85 16.73
C PHE A 75 -6.62 10.42 15.53
N MET A 76 -7.70 11.13 15.19
CA MET A 76 -8.59 10.73 14.11
C MET A 76 -7.94 10.73 12.71
N TYR A 77 -7.01 11.66 12.45
CA TYR A 77 -6.50 11.90 11.09
C TYR A 77 -5.02 11.51 10.88
N ALA A 78 -4.22 11.33 11.94
CA ALA A 78 -2.83 10.86 11.82
C ALA A 78 -2.70 9.38 12.15
N PHE A 79 -3.39 8.91 13.20
CA PHE A 79 -3.22 7.56 13.72
C PHE A 79 -3.55 6.46 12.69
N PRO A 80 -4.65 6.51 11.90
CA PRO A 80 -4.96 5.45 10.94
C PRO A 80 -3.82 5.25 9.94
N SER A 81 -3.25 6.36 9.44
CA SER A 81 -2.16 6.33 8.48
C SER A 81 -0.88 5.75 9.05
N ILE A 82 -0.54 6.11 10.29
CA ILE A 82 0.65 5.59 10.97
C ILE A 82 0.45 4.11 11.33
N PHE A 83 -0.73 3.73 11.80
CA PHE A 83 -1.08 2.35 12.10
C PHE A 83 -1.00 1.46 10.86
N PHE A 84 -1.60 1.88 9.74
CA PHE A 84 -1.55 1.12 8.48
C PHE A 84 -0.13 0.97 7.94
N LEU A 85 0.69 2.04 7.99
CA LEU A 85 2.08 1.94 7.57
C LEU A 85 2.89 1.00 8.47
N ALA A 86 2.67 1.06 9.79
CA ALA A 86 3.32 0.16 10.75
C ALA A 86 2.92 -1.31 10.50
N VAL A 87 1.63 -1.60 10.30
CA VAL A 87 1.14 -2.93 9.94
C VAL A 87 1.74 -3.41 8.62
N ALA A 88 1.79 -2.55 7.60
CA ALA A 88 2.40 -2.90 6.32
C ALA A 88 3.89 -3.26 6.46
N LEU A 89 4.65 -2.51 7.28
CA LEU A 89 6.05 -2.82 7.56
C LEU A 89 6.22 -4.15 8.31
N LEU A 90 5.35 -4.43 9.29
CA LEU A 90 5.36 -5.70 10.03
C LEU A 90 5.05 -6.90 9.11
N LEU A 91 4.03 -6.77 8.26
CA LEU A 91 3.67 -7.79 7.29
C LEU A 91 4.76 -7.99 6.22
N MET A 92 5.39 -6.90 5.77
CA MET A 92 6.53 -6.97 4.85
C MET A 92 7.70 -7.72 5.48
N ALA A 93 8.04 -7.41 6.74
CA ALA A 93 9.07 -8.13 7.48
C ALA A 93 8.72 -9.61 7.64
N PHE A 94 7.47 -9.92 7.98
CA PHE A 94 6.95 -11.29 8.08
C PHE A 94 7.14 -12.08 6.77
N ILE A 95 6.78 -11.51 5.62
CA ILE A 95 6.98 -12.15 4.30
C ILE A 95 8.48 -12.36 4.03
N MET A 96 9.33 -11.38 4.36
CA MET A 96 10.76 -11.45 4.09
C MET A 96 11.47 -12.55 4.90
N PHE A 97 10.97 -12.87 6.09
CA PHE A 97 11.52 -13.93 6.96
C PHE A 97 11.20 -15.35 6.47
N GLU A 98 10.05 -15.57 5.85
CA GLU A 98 9.68 -16.90 5.39
C GLU A 98 10.43 -17.25 4.10
N SER A 99 11.45 -18.08 4.23
CA SER A 99 12.44 -18.33 3.16
C SER A 99 12.08 -19.48 2.23
N LYS A 100 11.11 -20.35 2.57
CA LYS A 100 11.09 -21.71 1.99
C LYS A 100 9.83 -22.09 1.21
N ARG A 101 8.66 -21.50 1.48
CA ARG A 101 7.43 -21.84 0.75
C ARG A 101 6.55 -20.61 0.53
N ILE A 102 6.33 -20.31 -0.75
CA ILE A 102 5.37 -19.31 -1.19
C ILE A 102 4.01 -19.98 -1.27
N SER A 103 3.16 -19.71 -0.29
CA SER A 103 1.76 -20.12 -0.30
C SER A 103 0.86 -18.99 -0.81
N HIS A 104 -0.37 -19.32 -1.21
CA HIS A 104 -1.40 -18.34 -1.56
C HIS A 104 -1.63 -17.30 -0.45
N PHE A 105 -1.45 -17.70 0.82
CA PHE A 105 -1.55 -16.79 1.95
C PHE A 105 -0.46 -15.70 1.91
N TYR A 106 0.81 -16.04 1.64
CA TYR A 106 1.87 -15.03 1.52
C TYR A 106 1.64 -14.07 0.34
N TRP A 107 1.03 -14.56 -0.74
CA TRP A 107 0.63 -13.71 -1.86
C TRP A 107 -0.50 -12.75 -1.48
N PHE A 108 -1.49 -13.23 -0.73
CA PHE A 108 -2.53 -12.38 -0.16
C PHE A 108 -1.95 -11.30 0.76
N VAL A 109 -1.08 -11.68 1.69
CA VAL A 109 -0.42 -10.73 2.60
C VAL A 109 0.43 -9.72 1.83
N PHE A 110 1.12 -10.14 0.76
CA PHE A 110 1.86 -9.23 -0.12
C PHE A 110 0.94 -8.16 -0.72
N TRP A 111 -0.20 -8.57 -1.30
CA TRP A 111 -1.15 -7.60 -1.84
C TRP A 111 -1.75 -6.69 -0.78
N CYS A 112 -1.99 -7.18 0.44
CA CYS A 112 -2.39 -6.33 1.55
C CYS A 112 -1.34 -5.25 1.86
N VAL A 113 -0.05 -5.59 1.89
CA VAL A 113 1.04 -4.62 2.07
C VAL A 113 1.02 -3.57 0.96
N VAL A 114 0.91 -4.00 -0.30
CA VAL A 114 0.85 -3.08 -1.46
C VAL A 114 -0.29 -2.09 -1.31
N PHE A 115 -1.52 -2.57 -1.07
CA PHE A 115 -2.69 -1.69 -0.97
C PHE A 115 -2.67 -0.83 0.29
N MET A 116 -2.18 -1.31 1.43
CA MET A 116 -2.02 -0.48 2.64
C MET A 116 -1.07 0.69 2.39
N VAL A 117 0.10 0.43 1.81
CA VAL A 117 1.09 1.47 1.50
C VAL A 117 0.52 2.45 0.48
N TRP A 118 -0.11 1.95 -0.57
CA TRP A 118 -0.73 2.78 -1.60
C TRP A 118 -1.82 3.69 -1.07
N TYR A 119 -2.69 3.15 -0.22
CA TYR A 119 -3.79 3.91 0.34
C TYR A 119 -3.27 5.08 1.18
N ILE A 120 -2.25 4.84 2.01
CA ILE A 120 -1.66 5.87 2.86
C ILE A 120 -0.81 6.85 2.04
N SER A 121 0.09 6.37 1.18
CA SER A 121 0.96 7.22 0.37
C SER A 121 0.16 8.11 -0.58
N ALA A 122 -1.01 7.65 -1.05
CA ALA A 122 -1.92 8.46 -1.84
C ALA A 122 -2.48 9.65 -1.09
N GLN A 123 -2.77 9.53 0.21
CA GLN A 123 -3.21 10.68 1.02
C GLN A 123 -2.11 11.75 1.08
N PHE A 124 -0.84 11.36 1.14
CA PHE A 124 0.30 12.27 1.12
C PHE A 124 0.51 12.95 -0.24
N VAL A 125 0.44 12.17 -1.33
CA VAL A 125 0.66 12.66 -2.71
C VAL A 125 -0.49 13.53 -3.19
N LEU A 126 -1.74 13.17 -2.85
CA LEU A 126 -2.93 13.88 -3.28
C LEU A 126 -3.40 14.95 -2.29
N ALA A 127 -2.65 15.19 -1.19
CA ALA A 127 -2.95 16.22 -0.22
C ALA A 127 -3.24 17.60 -0.84
N PRO A 128 -2.49 18.09 -1.85
CA PRO A 128 -2.79 19.37 -2.49
C PRO A 128 -4.19 19.41 -3.11
N LEU A 129 -4.57 18.33 -3.81
CA LEU A 129 -5.90 18.22 -4.41
C LEU A 129 -6.99 18.11 -3.34
N GLY A 130 -6.71 17.40 -2.24
CA GLY A 130 -7.60 17.31 -1.10
C GLY A 130 -7.88 18.68 -0.47
N ILE A 131 -6.85 19.50 -0.24
CA ILE A 131 -7.02 20.85 0.32
C ILE A 131 -7.84 21.74 -0.61
N ILE A 132 -7.55 21.71 -1.92
CA ILE A 132 -8.29 22.49 -2.92
C ILE A 132 -9.77 22.06 -2.98
N ALA A 133 -10.02 20.75 -2.94
CA ALA A 133 -11.38 20.22 -2.97
C ALA A 133 -12.16 20.58 -1.70
N SER A 134 -11.50 20.70 -0.54
CA SER A 134 -12.04 21.06 0.78
C SER A 134 -13.18 20.16 1.33
N LYS A 135 -13.60 19.15 0.57
CA LYS A 135 -14.66 18.18 0.90
C LYS A 135 -14.43 16.86 0.16
N GLY A 136 -15.15 15.83 0.60
CA GLY A 136 -15.14 14.50 -0.02
C GLY A 136 -13.99 13.60 0.45
N SER A 137 -13.81 12.48 -0.23
CA SER A 137 -12.88 11.40 0.15
C SER A 137 -11.39 11.78 0.06
N LEU A 138 -11.04 12.89 -0.61
CA LEU A 138 -9.67 13.41 -0.66
C LEU A 138 -9.33 14.32 0.54
N TYR A 139 -10.34 14.91 1.19
CA TYR A 139 -10.17 15.79 2.35
C TYR A 139 -10.24 14.98 3.65
N GLN A 140 -9.28 14.08 3.83
CA GLN A 140 -9.13 13.25 5.02
C GLN A 140 -7.65 13.01 5.34
N GLY A 141 -7.37 12.47 6.52
CA GLY A 141 -6.02 12.11 6.96
C GLY A 141 -5.06 13.31 6.99
N ILE A 142 -3.91 13.17 6.32
CA ILE A 142 -2.85 14.20 6.32
C ILE A 142 -3.31 15.55 5.78
N THR A 143 -4.26 15.57 4.83
CA THR A 143 -4.85 16.80 4.28
C THR A 143 -5.47 17.66 5.38
N VAL A 144 -6.21 17.01 6.30
CA VAL A 144 -6.85 17.69 7.45
C VAL A 144 -5.79 18.18 8.42
N LEU A 145 -4.73 17.40 8.66
CA LEU A 145 -3.63 17.80 9.56
C LEU A 145 -2.87 19.02 9.05
N ILE A 146 -2.52 19.04 7.76
CA ILE A 146 -1.81 20.18 7.15
C ILE A 146 -2.64 21.46 7.29
N ASN A 147 -3.95 21.37 7.05
CA ASN A 147 -4.85 22.50 7.21
C ASN A 147 -5.00 22.90 8.69
N TRP A 148 -5.17 21.93 9.59
CA TRP A 148 -5.34 22.16 11.03
C TRP A 148 -4.14 22.88 11.66
N PHE A 149 -2.92 22.47 11.32
CA PHE A 149 -1.70 23.09 11.84
C PHE A 149 -1.25 24.33 11.06
N GLY A 150 -1.96 24.72 10.00
CA GLY A 150 -1.63 25.90 9.20
C GLY A 150 -0.25 25.81 8.54
N TRP A 151 0.23 24.62 8.18
CA TRP A 151 1.57 24.42 7.60
C TRP A 151 1.73 24.98 6.18
N GLY A 152 0.63 25.42 5.56
CA GLY A 152 0.61 26.08 4.25
C GLY A 152 1.28 25.26 3.15
N ASN A 153 1.91 25.96 2.20
CA ASN A 153 2.57 25.34 1.05
C ASN A 153 3.77 24.48 1.44
N ALA A 154 4.49 24.83 2.50
CA ALA A 154 5.65 24.07 2.96
C ALA A 154 5.22 22.67 3.44
N GLY A 155 4.14 22.58 4.22
CA GLY A 155 3.57 21.30 4.65
C GLY A 155 3.10 20.43 3.48
N LEU A 156 2.46 21.04 2.48
CA LEU A 156 2.02 20.35 1.26
C LEU A 156 3.20 19.80 0.44
N ILE A 157 4.25 20.60 0.22
CA ILE A 157 5.43 20.15 -0.52
C ILE A 157 6.12 19.00 0.21
N ALA A 158 6.28 19.13 1.54
CA ALA A 158 6.87 18.08 2.36
C ALA A 158 6.04 16.78 2.34
N SER A 159 4.71 16.87 2.38
CA SER A 159 3.84 15.70 2.32
C SER A 159 3.94 14.99 0.97
N VAL A 160 3.91 15.74 -0.14
CA VAL A 160 4.05 15.14 -1.47
C VAL A 160 5.42 14.50 -1.64
N ALA A 161 6.49 15.18 -1.23
CA ALA A 161 7.84 14.64 -1.29
C ALA A 161 7.98 13.34 -0.47
N PHE A 162 7.41 13.32 0.74
CA PHE A 162 7.38 12.12 1.58
C PHE A 162 6.59 10.98 0.92
N GLY A 163 5.39 11.26 0.38
CA GLY A 163 4.59 10.27 -0.32
C GLY A 163 5.31 9.66 -1.53
N VAL A 164 5.97 10.49 -2.35
CA VAL A 164 6.78 10.02 -3.49
C VAL A 164 7.95 9.16 -3.01
N LEU A 165 8.67 9.58 -1.96
CA LEU A 165 9.79 8.84 -1.40
C LEU A 165 9.36 7.46 -0.87
N VAL A 166 8.26 7.40 -0.11
CA VAL A 166 7.69 6.14 0.38
C VAL A 166 7.38 5.19 -0.77
N ASN A 167 6.70 5.67 -1.81
CA ASN A 167 6.38 4.85 -2.98
C ASN A 167 7.62 4.34 -3.71
N PHE A 168 8.63 5.19 -3.86
CA PHE A 168 9.89 4.81 -4.49
C PHE A 168 10.62 3.71 -3.70
N ILE A 169 10.74 3.88 -2.38
CA ILE A 169 11.39 2.90 -1.48
C ILE A 169 10.63 1.58 -1.49
N PHE A 170 9.29 1.61 -1.36
CA PHE A 170 8.49 0.38 -1.36
C PHE A 170 8.48 -0.30 -2.72
N GLY A 171 8.46 0.45 -3.83
CA GLY A 171 8.65 -0.11 -5.17
C GLY A 171 9.98 -0.85 -5.29
N PHE A 172 11.07 -0.27 -4.79
CA PHE A 172 12.39 -0.91 -4.78
C PHE A 172 12.44 -2.18 -3.91
N LEU A 173 11.84 -2.15 -2.71
CA LEU A 173 11.82 -3.29 -1.80
C LEU A 173 10.92 -4.43 -2.31
N CYS A 174 9.77 -4.09 -2.90
CA CYS A 174 8.81 -5.06 -3.41
C CYS A 174 9.32 -5.82 -4.63
N PHE A 175 10.26 -5.26 -5.41
CA PHE A 175 10.89 -5.98 -6.53
C PHE A 175 11.36 -7.38 -6.13
N SER A 176 12.13 -7.48 -5.03
CA SER A 176 12.67 -8.76 -4.57
C SER A 176 11.58 -9.76 -4.17
N LEU A 177 10.42 -9.28 -3.69
CA LEU A 177 9.28 -10.13 -3.40
C LEU A 177 8.55 -10.56 -4.66
N ILE A 178 8.28 -9.64 -5.61
CA ILE A 178 7.62 -9.95 -6.88
C ILE A 178 8.38 -11.04 -7.63
N ILE A 179 9.71 -10.95 -7.70
CA ILE A 179 10.54 -11.98 -8.35
C ILE A 179 10.48 -13.32 -7.60
N ARG A 180 10.42 -13.30 -6.26
CA ARG A 180 10.21 -14.54 -5.48
C ARG A 180 8.86 -15.17 -5.80
N PHE A 181 7.80 -14.37 -5.88
CA PHE A 181 6.42 -14.82 -6.17
C PHE A 181 6.21 -15.25 -7.62
N ALA A 182 7.05 -14.81 -8.55
CA ALA A 182 7.05 -15.29 -9.92
C ALA A 182 7.66 -16.70 -9.96
N ILE A 183 6.81 -17.72 -9.77
CA ILE A 183 7.11 -19.17 -9.66
C ILE A 183 7.94 -19.77 -10.83
N THR A 184 8.22 -19.01 -11.88
CA THR A 184 9.02 -19.47 -13.01
C THR A 184 10.51 -19.53 -12.63
N ARG A 185 11.07 -20.74 -12.53
CA ARG A 185 12.51 -20.97 -12.26
C ARG A 185 13.42 -20.50 -13.40
N SER A 186 12.86 -20.30 -14.60
CA SER A 186 13.58 -20.03 -15.85
C SER A 186 14.03 -18.57 -16.10
N PRO A 187 13.32 -17.49 -15.66
CA PRO A 187 13.63 -16.14 -16.16
C PRO A 187 14.73 -15.39 -15.41
N LEU A 188 15.40 -16.06 -14.47
CA LEU A 188 16.51 -15.46 -13.71
C LEU A 188 17.77 -15.26 -14.56
N GLU A 189 17.79 -15.72 -15.80
CA GLU A 189 18.97 -15.67 -16.68
C GLU A 189 18.97 -14.48 -17.66
N HIS A 190 17.83 -13.85 -17.95
CA HIS A 190 17.75 -12.77 -18.95
C HIS A 190 17.04 -11.49 -18.47
N LYS A 191 17.75 -10.34 -18.51
CA LYS A 191 17.24 -9.00 -18.15
C LYS A 191 15.94 -8.61 -18.85
N THR A 192 15.77 -8.98 -20.11
CA THR A 192 14.57 -8.68 -20.92
C THR A 192 13.31 -9.39 -20.40
N GLN A 193 13.45 -10.50 -19.67
CA GLN A 193 12.30 -11.25 -19.15
C GLN A 193 11.80 -10.72 -17.79
N LEU A 194 12.63 -10.01 -17.02
CA LEU A 194 12.26 -9.40 -15.73
C LEU A 194 11.17 -8.32 -15.89
N GLY A 195 11.26 -7.51 -16.95
CA GLY A 195 10.23 -6.51 -17.26
C GLY A 195 8.87 -7.16 -17.53
N GLY A 196 8.86 -8.26 -18.30
CA GLY A 196 7.65 -9.05 -18.56
C GLY A 196 7.06 -9.67 -17.29
N MET A 197 7.89 -10.09 -16.33
CA MET A 197 7.44 -10.59 -15.03
C MET A 197 6.78 -9.50 -14.19
N ILE A 198 7.41 -8.33 -14.05
CA ILE A 198 6.82 -7.19 -13.33
C ILE A 198 5.48 -6.83 -13.96
N PHE A 199 5.43 -6.77 -15.30
CA PHE A 199 4.18 -6.46 -15.99
C PHE A 199 3.10 -7.52 -15.69
N SER A 200 3.43 -8.80 -15.81
CA SER A 200 2.45 -9.89 -15.68
C SER A 200 1.98 -10.14 -14.25
N TYR A 201 2.87 -10.02 -13.26
CA TYR A 201 2.58 -10.39 -11.87
C TYR A 201 2.25 -9.20 -10.96
N PHE A 202 2.51 -7.97 -11.40
CA PHE A 202 2.25 -6.77 -10.62
C PHE A 202 1.37 -5.76 -11.37
N VAL A 203 1.80 -5.26 -12.54
CA VAL A 203 1.07 -4.20 -13.25
C VAL A 203 -0.28 -4.69 -13.75
N LEU A 204 -0.33 -5.85 -14.41
CA LEU A 204 -1.55 -6.38 -15.02
C LEU A 204 -2.61 -6.73 -13.96
N PRO A 205 -2.30 -7.41 -12.83
CA PRO A 205 -3.26 -7.59 -11.75
C PRO A 205 -3.85 -6.28 -11.24
N VAL A 206 -3.03 -5.23 -11.09
CA VAL A 206 -3.54 -3.93 -10.65
C VAL A 206 -4.49 -3.33 -11.67
N VAL A 207 -4.12 -3.34 -12.96
CA VAL A 207 -4.98 -2.85 -14.04
C VAL A 207 -6.33 -3.57 -14.05
N LEU A 208 -6.33 -4.88 -13.79
CA LEU A 208 -7.54 -5.70 -13.71
C LEU A 208 -8.35 -5.51 -12.42
N VAL A 209 -7.73 -5.02 -11.34
CA VAL A 209 -8.43 -4.63 -10.11
C VAL A 209 -9.11 -3.26 -10.25
N LEU A 210 -8.63 -2.37 -11.14
CA LEU A 210 -9.19 -1.02 -11.32
C LEU A 210 -10.70 -1.00 -11.62
N PRO A 211 -11.26 -1.84 -12.53
CA PRO A 211 -12.71 -1.90 -12.75
C PRO A 211 -13.50 -2.30 -11.49
N VAL A 212 -12.95 -3.23 -10.69
CA VAL A 212 -13.59 -3.65 -9.44
C VAL A 212 -13.57 -2.51 -8.43
N ALA A 213 -12.44 -1.81 -8.30
CA ALA A 213 -12.34 -0.62 -7.46
C ALA A 213 -13.36 0.45 -7.89
N LEU A 214 -13.49 0.71 -9.20
CA LEU A 214 -14.47 1.66 -9.75
C LEU A 214 -15.92 1.30 -9.41
N LEU A 215 -16.29 0.02 -9.54
CA LEU A 215 -17.63 -0.47 -9.21
C LEU A 215 -17.94 -0.33 -7.72
N LEU A 216 -16.99 -0.68 -6.86
CA LEU A 216 -17.18 -0.67 -5.41
C LEU A 216 -17.18 0.73 -4.78
N SER A 217 -16.57 1.71 -5.45
CA SER A 217 -16.43 3.09 -4.95
C SER A 217 -17.40 4.09 -5.59
N PHE A 218 -18.40 3.63 -6.34
CA PHE A 218 -19.42 4.51 -6.91
C PHE A 218 -20.24 5.21 -5.78
N PRO A 219 -20.44 6.54 -5.82
CA PRO A 219 -20.17 7.47 -6.92
C PRO A 219 -18.76 8.10 -6.92
N ASP A 220 -17.98 7.99 -5.85
CA ASP A 220 -16.65 8.60 -5.67
C ASP A 220 -15.52 7.84 -6.42
N SER A 221 -15.86 7.13 -7.50
CA SER A 221 -15.03 6.10 -8.12
C SER A 221 -13.78 6.62 -8.83
N MET A 222 -13.87 7.82 -9.39
CA MET A 222 -12.74 8.47 -10.07
C MET A 222 -11.58 8.77 -9.12
N VAL A 223 -11.86 9.02 -7.84
CA VAL A 223 -10.83 9.32 -6.84
C VAL A 223 -10.00 8.07 -6.55
N PHE A 224 -10.65 6.93 -6.30
CA PHE A 224 -9.96 5.66 -6.05
C PHE A 224 -9.17 5.19 -7.26
N PHE A 225 -9.70 5.41 -8.46
CA PHE A 225 -8.98 5.14 -9.70
C PHE A 225 -7.71 6.00 -9.82
N ALA A 226 -7.83 7.32 -9.63
CA ALA A 226 -6.69 8.22 -9.67
C ALA A 226 -5.62 7.85 -8.64
N VAL A 227 -6.05 7.53 -7.40
CA VAL A 227 -5.17 7.01 -6.33
C VAL A 227 -4.38 5.80 -6.82
N MET A 228 -5.07 4.74 -7.25
CA MET A 228 -4.43 3.48 -7.68
C MET A 228 -3.50 3.68 -8.87
N PHE A 229 -3.94 4.45 -9.88
CA PHE A 229 -3.14 4.76 -11.06
C PHE A 229 -1.88 5.56 -10.73
N THR A 230 -2.00 6.61 -9.91
CA THR A 230 -0.86 7.39 -9.45
C THR A 230 0.14 6.52 -8.67
N GLN A 231 -0.33 5.62 -7.80
CA GLN A 231 0.57 4.76 -7.04
C GLN A 231 1.32 3.75 -7.92
N VAL A 232 0.67 3.15 -8.92
CA VAL A 232 1.35 2.31 -9.93
C VAL A 232 2.49 3.08 -10.58
N LEU A 233 2.20 4.29 -11.07
CA LEU A 233 3.20 5.13 -11.74
C LEU A 233 4.37 5.48 -10.81
N LEU A 234 4.12 5.72 -9.53
CA LEU A 234 5.17 6.06 -8.56
C LEU A 234 6.00 4.85 -8.12
N TRP A 235 5.46 3.64 -8.17
CA TRP A 235 6.20 2.40 -7.84
C TRP A 235 7.08 1.92 -8.99
N LEU A 236 6.66 2.17 -10.24
CA LEU A 236 7.37 1.73 -11.45
C LEU A 236 8.85 2.16 -11.49
N PRO A 237 9.24 3.42 -11.21
CA PRO A 237 10.64 3.82 -11.17
C PRO A 237 11.49 2.97 -10.20
N GLY A 238 10.98 2.70 -8.99
CA GLY A 238 11.67 1.87 -8.00
C GLY A 238 11.87 0.43 -8.47
N LEU A 239 10.83 -0.14 -9.10
CA LEU A 239 10.87 -1.48 -9.71
C LEU A 239 11.84 -1.54 -10.89
N LEU A 240 11.82 -0.54 -11.78
CA LEU A 240 12.66 -0.48 -12.98
C LEU A 240 14.14 -0.28 -12.65
N ILE A 241 14.47 0.60 -11.71
CA ILE A 241 15.86 0.79 -11.23
C ILE A 241 16.38 -0.54 -10.70
N LYS A 242 15.61 -1.23 -9.83
CA LYS A 242 16.05 -2.53 -9.32
C LYS A 242 16.21 -3.57 -10.43
N ALA A 243 15.33 -3.58 -11.43
CA ALA A 243 15.44 -4.45 -12.60
C ALA A 243 16.71 -4.18 -13.44
N GLN A 244 17.12 -2.92 -13.59
CA GLN A 244 18.29 -2.54 -14.38
C GLN A 244 19.62 -2.87 -13.67
N TYR A 245 19.72 -2.61 -12.37
CA TYR A 245 20.95 -2.75 -11.58
C TYR A 245 21.09 -4.09 -10.84
N GLY A 246 20.01 -4.87 -10.73
CA GLY A 246 19.92 -6.04 -9.85
C GLY A 246 20.18 -7.41 -10.49
N PHE A 247 21.19 -7.57 -11.35
CA PHE A 247 21.62 -8.90 -11.80
C PHE A 247 22.69 -9.46 -10.87
N LYS A 248 22.23 -9.93 -9.72
CA LYS A 248 22.79 -11.05 -8.95
C LYS A 248 21.74 -11.33 -7.87
N VAL A 249 20.90 -12.33 -8.11
CA VAL A 249 20.38 -13.14 -7.01
C VAL A 249 21.58 -13.95 -6.48
N ASN A 250 22.65 -13.25 -6.05
CA ASN A 250 23.46 -13.79 -4.97
C ASN A 250 22.41 -13.98 -3.89
N ALA A 251 22.18 -15.22 -3.49
CA ALA A 251 21.46 -15.54 -2.28
C ALA A 251 21.77 -14.42 -1.29
N LEU A 252 20.78 -13.57 -0.97
CA LEU A 252 20.92 -12.60 0.11
C LEU A 252 21.59 -13.41 1.21
N PRO A 253 22.83 -13.08 1.64
CA PRO A 253 23.47 -13.88 2.65
C PRO A 253 22.47 -13.91 3.79
N LEU A 254 21.99 -15.11 4.12
CA LEU A 254 20.96 -15.36 5.14
C LEU A 254 21.32 -14.74 6.51
N GLY A 255 22.52 -14.15 6.64
CA GLY A 255 23.03 -13.39 7.77
C GLY A 255 22.82 -11.86 7.75
N TYR A 256 22.22 -11.24 6.73
CA TYR A 256 21.78 -9.83 6.80
C TYR A 256 20.33 -9.77 7.31
N SER A 257 20.02 -9.50 8.57
CA SER A 257 20.69 -9.69 9.83
C SER A 257 19.52 -9.67 10.79
N ARG A 258 19.35 -10.74 11.59
CA ARG A 258 18.35 -10.77 12.67
C ARG A 258 18.36 -9.46 13.47
N ARG A 259 19.53 -8.82 13.61
CA ARG A 259 19.73 -7.52 14.26
C ARG A 259 19.14 -6.36 13.48
N ALA A 260 19.32 -6.25 12.15
CA ALA A 260 18.74 -5.17 11.35
C ALA A 260 17.21 -5.13 11.46
N ILE A 261 16.59 -6.31 11.58
CA ILE A 261 15.14 -6.42 11.75
C ILE A 261 14.72 -6.26 13.21
N SER A 262 15.52 -6.72 14.18
CA SER A 262 15.32 -6.35 15.60
C SER A 262 15.35 -4.83 15.78
N TYR A 263 16.23 -4.11 15.08
CA TYR A 263 16.23 -2.65 15.10
C TYR A 263 14.99 -2.07 14.43
N ALA A 264 14.54 -2.61 13.28
CA ALA A 264 13.30 -2.16 12.64
C ALA A 264 12.06 -2.39 13.52
N LEU A 265 11.95 -3.57 14.14
CA LEU A 265 10.89 -3.90 15.09
C LEU A 265 10.96 -2.99 16.32
N LEU A 266 12.15 -2.80 16.90
CA LEU A 266 12.36 -1.89 18.03
C LEU A 266 11.93 -0.46 17.67
N ILE A 267 12.30 0.03 16.48
CA ILE A 267 11.90 1.36 16.00
C ILE A 267 10.37 1.43 15.87
N VAL A 268 9.72 0.42 15.26
CA VAL A 268 8.25 0.37 15.14
C VAL A 268 7.58 0.31 16.53
N THR A 269 8.11 -0.49 17.46
CA THR A 269 7.60 -0.57 18.83
C THR A 269 7.79 0.75 19.59
N ILE A 270 8.94 1.42 19.44
CA ILE A 270 9.18 2.75 20.02
C ILE A 270 8.20 3.76 19.41
N ILE A 271 8.01 3.77 18.10
CA ILE A 271 7.04 4.66 17.43
C ILE A 271 5.63 4.41 17.99
N LEU A 272 5.20 3.14 18.11
CA LEU A 272 3.90 2.78 18.66
C LEU A 272 3.76 3.20 20.14
N ILE A 273 4.78 2.99 20.97
CA ILE A 273 4.78 3.42 22.38
C ILE A 273 4.71 4.94 22.50
N VAL A 274 5.52 5.66 21.72
CA VAL A 274 5.53 7.13 21.69
C VAL A 274 4.17 7.65 21.23
N MET A 275 3.56 7.03 20.20
CA MET A 275 2.19 7.36 19.80
C MET A 275 1.21 7.17 20.96
N VAL A 276 1.19 5.99 21.59
CA VAL A 276 0.30 5.70 22.72
C VAL A 276 0.48 6.71 23.87
N ARG A 277 1.72 7.10 24.19
CA ARG A 277 2.07 8.09 25.22
C ARG A 277 1.72 9.54 24.87
N ILE A 278 1.66 9.90 23.59
CA ILE A 278 1.25 11.25 23.15
C ILE A 278 -0.28 11.37 23.19
N PHE A 279 -1.02 10.26 23.06
CA PHE A 279 -2.48 10.25 22.97
C PHE A 279 -3.22 9.85 24.27
N LEU A 280 -2.53 9.28 25.26
CA LEU A 280 -3.02 9.07 26.63
C LEU A 280 -2.53 10.17 27.56
#